data_AF-A0A2E2KLJ2-F1
#
_entry.id   AF-A0A2E2KLJ2-F1
#
_cell.length_a   1.000
_cell.length_b   1.000
_cell.length_c   1.000
_cell.angle_alpha   90.00
_cell.angle_beta   90.00
_cell.angle_gamma   90.00
#
_symmetry.space_group_name_H-M   'P 1'
#
loop_
_entity.id
_entity.type
_entity.pdbx_description
1 polymer ?
#
loop_
_entity_poly.entity_id
_entity_poly.type
_entity_poly.pdbx_seq_one_letter_code
_entity_poly.pdbx_strand_id
1 'polypeptide(L)'
;MSANSLKLIKDLDNYKFIYYWACPESGKVSPDLPTLLHAGEWICEYQTAQYKHRERRKVMKDRRRNTVQKNTPELDLVYSRRLKPEGRRVTDTLPVIDLDMTPEKFNVMKDQLLN
;
A
#
# COMPACT_ATOMS: atom_id res chain seq x y z
N MET A 1 -5.36 -19.33 7.97
CA MET A 1 -4.79 -18.00 7.65
C MET A 1 -5.29 -17.02 8.71
N SER A 2 -4.75 -17.08 9.93
CA SER A 2 -5.19 -16.23 11.03
C SER A 2 -4.42 -14.90 11.01
N ALA A 3 -5.16 -13.79 10.97
CA ALA A 3 -4.93 -12.50 11.62
C ALA A 3 -3.57 -11.75 11.53
N ASN A 4 -2.57 -12.20 10.75
CA ASN A 4 -1.36 -11.40 10.46
C ASN A 4 -1.55 -10.52 9.22
N SER A 5 -2.62 -9.72 9.22
CA SER A 5 -2.80 -8.68 8.22
C SER A 5 -1.88 -7.51 8.57
N LEU A 6 -0.84 -7.30 7.75
CA LEU A 6 -0.07 -6.07 7.77
C LEU A 6 -1.02 -4.89 7.59
N LYS A 7 -0.88 -3.88 8.45
CA LYS A 7 -1.62 -2.64 8.40
C LYS A 7 -0.71 -1.51 7.94
N LEU A 8 -1.19 -0.66 7.03
CA LEU A 8 -0.47 0.52 6.59
C LEU A 8 -0.80 1.69 7.52
N ILE A 9 0.23 2.25 8.14
CA ILE A 9 0.12 3.40 9.04
C ILE A 9 0.71 4.61 8.33
N LYS A 10 -0.03 5.72 8.37
CA LYS A 10 0.44 7.05 7.99
C LYS A 10 0.76 7.82 9.26
N ASP A 11 1.95 8.40 9.28
CA ASP A 11 2.49 9.07 10.44
C ASP A 11 3.09 10.42 10.06
N LEU A 12 3.25 11.30 11.05
CA LEU A 12 3.93 12.58 10.92
C LEU A 12 5.16 12.56 11.82
N ASP A 13 6.34 12.58 11.21
CA ASP A 13 7.61 12.67 11.92
C ASP A 13 8.45 13.80 11.35
N ASN A 14 9.01 14.64 12.22
CA ASN A 14 9.82 15.80 11.83
C ASN A 14 9.19 16.65 10.71
N TYR A 15 7.88 16.95 10.82
CA TYR A 15 7.09 17.68 9.82
C TYR A 15 7.02 17.03 8.43
N LYS A 16 7.29 15.73 8.33
CA LYS A 16 7.20 14.94 7.11
C LYS A 16 6.21 13.82 7.27
N PHE A 17 5.42 13.59 6.22
CA PHE A 17 4.57 12.40 6.16
C PHE A 17 5.44 11.17 5.92
N ILE A 18 5.19 10.16 6.73
CA ILE A 18 5.85 8.86 6.65
C ILE A 18 4.79 7.78 6.60
N TYR A 19 5.09 6.72 5.86
CA TYR A 19 4.26 5.54 5.71
C TYR A 19 5.05 4.32 6.16
N TYR A 20 4.44 3.44 6.94
CA TYR A 20 5.08 2.17 7.28
C TYR A 20 4.04 1.06 7.52
N TRP A 21 4.46 -0.17 7.27
CA TRP A 21 3.69 -1.37 7.53
C TRP A 21 3.98 -1.90 8.93
N ALA A 22 2.93 -2.20 9.68
CA ALA A 22 3.02 -2.82 10.99
C ALA A 22 2.18 -4.10 11.05
N CYS A 23 2.67 -5.07 11.82
CA CYS A 23 1.93 -6.26 12.20
C CYS A 23 1.53 -6.14 13.68
N PRO A 24 0.31 -6.54 14.08
CA PRO A 24 -0.09 -6.54 15.48
C PRO A 24 0.87 -7.33 16.40
N GLU A 25 1.47 -8.41 15.89
CA GLU A 25 2.32 -9.30 16.68
C GLU A 25 3.79 -8.85 16.76
N SER A 26 4.32 -8.28 15.69
CA SER A 26 5.75 -7.95 15.56
C SER A 26 6.05 -6.46 15.51
N GLY A 27 5.03 -5.61 15.64
CA GLY A 27 5.16 -4.16 15.52
C GLY A 27 5.52 -3.73 14.10
N LYS A 28 6.33 -2.68 13.97
CA LYS A 28 6.76 -2.14 12.67
C LYS A 28 7.63 -3.14 11.91
N VAL A 29 7.25 -3.42 10.66
CA VAL A 29 7.90 -4.42 9.79
C VAL A 29 8.62 -3.78 8.62
N SER A 30 8.14 -2.63 8.14
CA SER A 30 8.80 -1.88 7.06
C SER A 30 9.65 -0.72 7.60
N PRO A 31 10.62 -0.23 6.82
CA PRO A 31 11.23 1.09 7.07
C PRO A 31 10.21 2.22 6.86
N ASP A 32 10.65 3.44 7.16
CA ASP A 32 9.91 4.67 6.91
C ASP A 32 9.91 5.01 5.42
N LEU A 33 8.72 4.98 4.83
CA LEU A 33 8.52 5.17 3.40
C LEU A 33 7.97 6.58 3.16
N PRO A 34 8.50 7.31 2.17
CA PRO A 34 8.14 8.71 1.97
C PRO A 34 6.80 8.89 1.26
N THR A 35 6.34 7.88 0.49
CA THR A 35 5.08 7.96 -0.24
C THR A 35 4.33 6.63 -0.22
N LEU A 36 3.01 6.72 -0.46
CA LEU A 36 2.12 5.56 -0.57
C LEU A 36 2.53 4.61 -1.72
N LEU A 37 3.17 5.14 -2.77
CA LEU A 37 3.72 4.33 -3.86
C LEU A 37 4.85 3.41 -3.37
N HIS A 38 5.78 3.96 -2.58
CA HIS A 38 6.87 3.17 -1.99
C HIS A 38 6.32 2.12 -1.02
N ALA A 39 5.24 2.43 -0.28
CA ALA A 39 4.55 1.45 0.55
C ALA A 39 3.91 0.31 -0.27
N GLY A 40 3.36 0.63 -1.44
CA GLY A 40 2.84 -0.36 -2.38
C GLY A 40 3.93 -1.24 -3.00
N GLU A 41 5.09 -0.67 -3.30
CA GLU A 41 6.24 -1.43 -3.81
C GLU A 41 6.81 -2.37 -2.75
N TRP A 42 6.98 -1.88 -1.53
CA TRP A 42 7.51 -2.66 -0.42
C TRP A 42 6.64 -3.88 -0.11
N ILE A 43 5.29 -3.74 -0.08
CA ILE A 43 4.41 -4.88 0.20
C ILE A 43 4.48 -5.95 -0.89
N CYS A 44 4.72 -5.57 -2.15
CA CYS A 44 4.95 -6.52 -3.24
C CYS A 44 6.24 -7.32 -2.99
N GLU A 45 7.33 -6.65 -2.65
CA GLU A 45 8.62 -7.26 -2.38
C GLU A 45 8.54 -8.17 -1.16
N TYR A 46 7.92 -7.69 -0.08
CA TYR A 46 7.73 -8.46 1.15
C TYR A 46 6.96 -9.75 0.91
N GLN A 47 5.81 -9.69 0.23
CA GLN A 47 5.02 -10.90 -0.08
C GLN A 47 5.78 -11.86 -0.97
N THR A 48 6.56 -11.34 -1.92
CA THR A 48 7.38 -12.13 -2.82
C THR A 48 8.48 -12.87 -2.04
N ALA A 49 9.16 -12.19 -1.13
CA ALA A 49 10.22 -12.77 -0.30
C ALA A 49 9.69 -13.86 0.65
N GLN A 50 8.46 -13.71 1.14
CA GLN A 50 7.82 -14.69 2.03
C GLN A 50 7.26 -15.92 1.29
N TYR A 51 7.15 -15.88 -0.05
CA TYR A 51 6.60 -16.99 -0.83
C TYR A 51 7.62 -18.12 -0.99
N LYS A 52 7.36 -19.27 -0.33
CA LYS A 52 8.30 -20.41 -0.28
C LYS A 52 8.13 -21.43 -1.42
N HIS A 53 7.08 -21.31 -2.23
CA HIS A 53 6.80 -22.29 -3.29
C HIS A 53 7.39 -21.87 -4.62
N ARG A 54 7.37 -22.80 -5.59
CA ARG A 54 7.84 -22.52 -6.96
C ARG A 54 6.94 -21.46 -7.60
N GLU A 55 7.48 -20.25 -7.74
CA GLU A 55 6.79 -19.15 -8.40
C GLU A 55 6.44 -19.56 -9.83
N ARG A 56 5.14 -19.55 -10.15
CA ARG A 56 4.65 -19.92 -11.49
C ARG A 56 4.85 -18.77 -12.48
N ARG A 57 5.12 -17.56 -12.01
CA ARG A 57 5.23 -16.34 -12.82
C ARG A 57 6.68 -16.02 -13.13
N LYS A 58 6.93 -15.58 -14.36
CA LYS A 58 8.25 -15.11 -14.81
C LYS A 58 8.54 -13.65 -14.43
N VAL A 59 7.51 -12.86 -14.08
CA VAL A 59 7.63 -11.41 -13.85
C VAL A 59 6.80 -10.98 -12.64
N MET A 60 7.43 -10.22 -11.74
CA MET A 60 6.79 -9.67 -10.55
C MET A 60 5.97 -8.42 -10.84
N LYS A 61 6.40 -7.62 -11.83
CA LYS A 61 5.67 -6.44 -12.32
C LYS A 61 4.30 -6.83 -12.89
N ASP A 62 3.26 -6.14 -12.44
CA ASP A 62 1.96 -6.24 -13.06
C ASP A 62 1.97 -5.57 -14.44
N ARG A 63 1.63 -6.35 -15.47
CA ARG A 63 1.49 -5.86 -16.84
C ARG A 63 0.24 -4.98 -17.00
N ARG A 64 -0.72 -5.07 -16.08
CA ARG A 64 -1.99 -4.32 -16.17
C ARG A 64 -1.92 -2.92 -15.56
N ARG A 65 -1.07 -2.71 -14.55
CA ARG A 65 -0.76 -1.39 -13.98
C ARG A 65 -0.33 -0.36 -15.04
N ASN A 66 0.32 -0.80 -16.12
CA ASN A 66 0.73 0.06 -17.24
C ASN A 66 -0.25 0.08 -18.43
N THR A 67 -1.28 -0.77 -18.46
CA THR A 67 -2.27 -0.77 -19.55
C THR A 67 -3.41 0.24 -19.36
N VAL A 68 -3.44 0.93 -18.22
CA VAL A 68 -4.34 2.07 -18.00
C VAL A 68 -3.81 3.25 -18.82
N GLN A 69 -4.09 3.26 -20.12
CA GLN A 69 -3.97 4.49 -20.92
C GLN A 69 -4.71 4.45 -22.27
N LYS A 70 -5.76 3.62 -22.40
CA LYS A 70 -6.73 3.81 -23.48
C LYS A 70 -8.13 3.71 -22.90
N ASN A 71 -8.63 4.85 -22.42
CA ASN A 71 -10.04 5.05 -22.10
C ASN A 71 -10.81 5.03 -23.43
N THR A 72 -11.01 3.85 -24.00
CA THR A 72 -12.01 3.68 -25.06
C THR A 72 -13.30 3.21 -24.41
N PRO A 73 -14.45 3.81 -24.76
CA PRO A 73 -15.74 3.44 -24.15
C PRO A 73 -16.08 1.95 -24.33
N GLU A 74 -15.55 1.32 -25.37
CA GLU A 74 -15.66 -0.13 -25.60
C GLU A 74 -14.96 -0.96 -24.52
N LEU A 75 -13.77 -0.55 -24.06
CA LEU A 75 -13.05 -1.22 -22.99
C LEU A 75 -13.79 -1.05 -21.65
N ASP A 76 -14.31 0.14 -21.36
CA ASP A 76 -15.08 0.42 -20.14
C ASP A 76 -16.36 -0.43 -20.05
N LEU A 77 -17.06 -0.64 -21.17
CA LEU A 77 -18.20 -1.54 -21.26
C LEU A 77 -17.83 -3.01 -20.96
N VAL A 78 -16.65 -3.46 -21.39
CA VAL A 78 -16.16 -4.82 -21.12
C VAL A 78 -15.70 -4.98 -19.67
N TYR A 79 -15.11 -3.94 -19.09
CA TYR A 79 -14.61 -3.97 -17.71
C TYR A 79 -15.73 -3.74 -16.67
N SER A 80 -16.75 -2.95 -16.98
CA SER A 80 -17.89 -2.68 -16.06
C SER A 80 -18.67 -3.92 -15.67
N ARG A 81 -18.68 -4.96 -16.51
CA ARG A 81 -19.32 -6.25 -16.23
C ARG A 81 -18.51 -7.15 -15.27
N ARG A 82 -17.30 -6.76 -14.89
CA ARG A 82 -16.44 -7.54 -13.98
C ARG A 82 -16.70 -7.14 -12.53
N LEU A 83 -16.82 -8.13 -11.65
CA LEU A 83 -16.94 -7.91 -10.20
C LEU A 83 -15.73 -7.21 -9.57
N LYS A 84 -14.53 -7.40 -10.15
CA LYS A 84 -13.27 -6.77 -9.73
C LYS A 84 -12.50 -6.31 -10.98
N PRO A 85 -12.78 -5.09 -11.48
CA PRO A 85 -12.19 -4.59 -12.73
C PRO A 85 -10.71 -4.22 -12.57
N GLU A 86 -10.31 -3.74 -11.39
CA GLU A 86 -8.95 -3.32 -11.06
C GLU A 86 -8.21 -4.36 -10.23
N GLY A 87 -6.96 -4.65 -10.64
CA GLY A 87 -6.06 -5.56 -9.93
C GLY A 87 -6.53 -7.02 -9.89
N ARG A 88 -5.61 -7.97 -10.08
CA ARG A 88 -5.89 -9.40 -9.80
C ARG A 88 -5.34 -9.83 -8.45
N ARG A 89 -4.39 -9.08 -7.91
CA ARG A 89 -3.72 -9.31 -6.63
C ARG A 89 -4.10 -8.21 -5.65
N VAL A 90 -4.00 -8.52 -4.36
CA VAL A 90 -4.10 -7.53 -3.28
C VAL A 90 -3.04 -6.43 -3.43
N THR A 91 -1.89 -6.77 -4.01
CA THR A 91 -0.78 -5.83 -4.26
C THR A 91 -0.91 -5.03 -5.55
N ASP A 92 -1.89 -5.33 -6.40
CA ASP A 92 -2.08 -4.62 -7.67
C ASP A 92 -2.84 -3.29 -7.46
N THR A 93 -3.59 -3.19 -6.37
CA THR A 93 -4.26 -1.95 -5.94
C THR A 93 -3.32 -1.12 -5.07
N LEU A 94 -3.48 0.20 -5.10
CA LEU A 94 -2.80 1.07 -4.15
C LEU A 94 -3.19 0.67 -2.72
N PRO A 95 -2.22 0.60 -1.78
CA PRO A 95 -2.53 0.23 -0.41
C PRO A 95 -3.40 1.31 0.24
N VAL A 96 -4.40 0.86 0.99
CA VAL A 96 -5.28 1.72 1.78
C VAL A 96 -4.61 1.99 3.11
N ILE A 97 -4.69 3.22 3.60
CA ILE A 97 -4.18 3.58 4.93
C ILE A 97 -5.17 3.05 5.96
N ASP A 98 -4.70 2.19 6.87
CA ASP A 98 -5.53 1.61 7.93
C ASP A 98 -5.60 2.51 9.17
N LEU A 99 -4.53 3.25 9.45
CA LEU A 99 -4.44 4.16 10.60
C LEU A 99 -3.69 5.43 10.22
N ASP A 100 -4.26 6.58 10.55
CA ASP A 100 -3.64 7.89 10.33
C ASP A 100 -3.35 8.57 11.67
N MET A 101 -2.07 8.65 12.04
CA MET A 101 -1.56 9.29 13.26
C MET A 101 -1.26 10.78 13.07
N THR A 102 -1.35 11.28 11.84
CA THR A 102 -0.99 12.68 11.52
C THR A 102 -1.80 13.73 12.26
N PRO A 103 -3.13 13.63 12.47
CA PRO A 103 -3.86 14.70 13.14
C PRO A 103 -3.48 14.84 14.61
N GLU A 104 -3.25 13.71 15.29
CA GLU A 104 -2.86 13.70 16.70
C GLU A 104 -1.47 14.33 16.89
N LYS A 105 -0.50 13.90 16.10
CA LYS A 105 0.88 14.41 16.19
C LYS A 105 1.01 15.86 15.73
N PHE A 106 0.21 16.27 14.75
CA PHE A 106 0.19 17.66 14.29
C PHE A 106 -0.22 18.61 15.42
N ASN A 107 -1.24 18.26 16.20
CA ASN A 107 -1.67 19.08 17.34
C ASN A 107 -0.56 19.22 18.39
N VAL A 108 0.11 18.12 18.73
CA VAL A 108 1.24 18.14 19.67
C VAL A 108 2.38 19.04 19.17
N MET A 109 2.75 18.93 17.89
CA MET A 109 3.80 19.77 17.29
C MET A 109 3.40 21.25 17.24
N LYS A 110 2.13 21.53 16.92
CA LYS A 110 1.59 22.89 16.93
C LYS A 110 1.67 23.51 18.32
N ASP A 111 1.31 22.77 19.35
CA ASP A 111 1.36 23.24 20.74
C ASP A 111 2.80 23.46 21.21
N GLN A 112 3.77 22.69 20.71
CA GLN A 112 5.20 22.91 20.96
C GLN A 112 5.77 24.15 20.25
N LEU A 113 5.19 24.57 19.12
CA LEU A 113 5.63 25.77 18.39
C LEU A 113 5.03 27.06 18.96
N LEU A 114 3.86 26.98 19.59
CA LEU A 114 3.13 28.14 20.12
C LEU A 114 3.49 28.47 21.57
N ASN A 115 4.15 27.54 22.28
CA ASN A 115 4.71 27.74 23.62
C ASN A 115 6.21 28.06 23.54
#